data_AF-A0A963VLT7-F1
#
_entry.id   AF-A0A963VLT7-F1
#
_cell.length_a   1.000
_cell.length_b   1.000
_cell.length_c   1.000
_cell.angle_alpha   90.00
_cell.angle_beta   90.00
_cell.angle_gamma   90.00
#
_symmetry.space_group_name_H-M   'P 1'
#
loop_
_entity.id
_entity.type
_entity.pdbx_description
1 polymer ?
#
loop_
_entity_poly.entity_id
_entity_poly.type
_entity_poly.pdbx_seq_one_letter_code
_entity_poly.pdbx_strand_id
1 'polypeptide(L)'
;NQKVSDIHIEPMPGKLKTGIRFRIDGSLVPYIEVPAHFRQAMVTRLKIMCDLDISERRKPQDGKIKFKKYGPLDIELRVATIPSAGGVEDVVMRILAAGEPIPLEKLGLTPHNKARLEATVTKPYGLFYVCGPTGSGKT
;
A
#
# COMPACT_ATOMS: atom_id res chain seq x y z
N ASN A 1 6.11 -1.55 -13.69
CA ASN A 1 6.72 -0.26 -14.08
C ASN A 1 5.83 0.98 -13.98
N GLN A 2 4.68 0.97 -13.27
CA GLN A 2 3.78 2.15 -13.15
C GLN A 2 3.90 2.93 -11.81
N LYS A 3 4.91 2.63 -10.98
CA LYS A 3 5.11 3.25 -9.64
C LYS A 3 3.83 3.34 -8.77
N VAL A 4 3.01 2.30 -8.80
CA VAL A 4 1.78 2.22 -8.02
C VAL A 4 2.13 2.09 -6.53
N SER A 5 1.54 2.92 -5.68
CA SER A 5 1.70 2.83 -4.21
C SER A 5 0.61 1.96 -3.57
N ASP A 6 -0.62 2.05 -4.07
CA ASP A 6 -1.77 1.35 -3.52
C ASP A 6 -2.65 0.80 -4.65
N ILE A 7 -3.18 -0.41 -4.47
CA ILE A 7 -4.18 -1.04 -5.32
C ILE A 7 -5.50 -1.04 -4.54
N HIS A 8 -6.51 -0.39 -5.10
CA HIS A 8 -7.86 -0.30 -4.54
C HIS A 8 -8.79 -1.24 -5.32
N ILE A 9 -9.49 -2.10 -4.62
CA ILE A 9 -10.51 -3.00 -5.17
C ILE A 9 -11.83 -2.62 -4.49
N GLU A 10 -12.73 -2.04 -5.27
CA GLU A 10 -13.92 -1.32 -4.81
C GLU A 10 -15.17 -1.97 -5.40
N PRO A 11 -15.64 -3.06 -4.78
CA PRO A 11 -16.89 -3.70 -5.18
C PRO A 11 -18.13 -2.85 -4.89
N MET A 12 -19.08 -2.84 -5.82
CA MET A 12 -20.32 -2.08 -5.71
C MET A 12 -21.56 -2.98 -5.59
N PRO A 13 -22.59 -2.67 -4.78
CA PRO A 13 -23.76 -3.53 -4.60
C PRO A 13 -24.46 -4.00 -5.90
N GLY A 14 -25.14 -5.14 -5.83
CA GLY A 14 -25.97 -5.65 -6.92
C GLY A 14 -25.17 -6.06 -8.16
N LYS A 15 -25.65 -5.67 -9.35
CA LYS A 15 -25.05 -6.02 -10.64
C LYS A 15 -23.95 -5.07 -11.11
N LEU A 16 -23.64 -4.04 -10.32
CA LEU A 16 -22.59 -3.09 -10.65
C LEU A 16 -21.22 -3.79 -10.66
N LYS A 17 -20.36 -3.38 -11.58
CA LYS A 17 -19.00 -3.91 -11.69
C LYS A 17 -18.17 -3.53 -10.48
N THR A 18 -17.12 -4.31 -10.22
CA THR A 18 -16.10 -4.01 -9.22
C THR A 18 -15.02 -3.16 -9.87
N GLY A 19 -14.83 -1.93 -9.38
CA GLY A 19 -13.77 -1.05 -9.87
C GLY A 19 -12.43 -1.43 -9.26
N ILE A 20 -11.36 -1.43 -10.06
CA ILE A 20 -9.99 -1.52 -9.57
C ILE A 20 -9.28 -0.23 -9.95
N ARG A 21 -8.72 0.46 -8.96
CA ARG A 21 -7.98 1.71 -9.12
C ARG A 21 -6.58 1.59 -8.58
N PHE A 22 -5.64 2.29 -9.20
CA PHE A 22 -4.28 2.42 -8.70
C PHE A 22 -4.06 3.81 -8.14
N ARG A 23 -3.34 3.89 -7.02
CA ARG A 23 -2.76 5.16 -6.58
C ARG A 23 -1.40 5.32 -7.23
N ILE A 24 -1.26 6.35 -8.07
CA ILE A 24 -0.02 6.71 -8.74
C ILE A 24 0.25 8.18 -8.41
N ASP A 25 1.42 8.46 -7.84
CA ASP A 25 1.82 9.81 -7.44
C ASP A 25 0.75 10.54 -6.59
N GLY A 26 0.13 9.80 -5.67
CA GLY A 26 -0.91 10.30 -4.76
C GLY A 26 -2.33 10.30 -5.32
N SER A 27 -2.52 10.23 -6.64
CA SER A 27 -3.82 10.30 -7.31
C SER A 27 -4.39 8.92 -7.63
N LEU A 28 -5.71 8.74 -7.51
CA LEU A 28 -6.40 7.50 -7.87
C LEU A 28 -6.78 7.50 -9.34
N VAL A 29 -6.31 6.50 -10.08
CA VAL A 29 -6.54 6.34 -11.51
C VAL A 29 -7.28 5.00 -11.75
N PRO A 30 -8.36 4.99 -12.55
CA PRO A 30 -9.01 3.74 -12.97
C PRO A 30 -8.04 2.82 -13.70
N TYR A 31 -8.03 1.54 -13.33
CA TYR A 31 -7.20 0.53 -14.00
C TYR A 31 -8.06 -0.45 -14.80
N ILE A 32 -9.02 -1.11 -14.15
CA ILE A 32 -9.94 -2.05 -14.82
C ILE A 32 -11.24 -2.16 -14.04
N GLU A 33 -12.31 -2.55 -14.73
CA GLU A 33 -13.56 -2.99 -14.11
C GLU A 33 -13.73 -4.50 -14.26
N VAL A 34 -14.12 -5.17 -13.19
CA VAL A 34 -14.35 -6.61 -13.16
C VAL A 34 -15.86 -6.89 -13.02
N PRO A 35 -16.43 -7.84 -13.79
CA PRO A 35 -17.83 -8.22 -13.63
C PRO A 35 -18.22 -8.58 -12.18
N ALA A 36 -19.44 -8.26 -11.78
CA ALA A 36 -19.94 -8.43 -10.42
C ALA A 36 -19.79 -9.86 -9.87
N HIS A 37 -19.93 -10.88 -10.73
CA HIS A 37 -19.86 -12.29 -10.33
C HIS A 37 -18.47 -12.74 -9.86
N PHE A 38 -17.39 -12.04 -10.23
CA PHE A 38 -16.04 -12.36 -9.76
C PHE A 38 -15.69 -11.71 -8.41
N ARG A 39 -16.48 -10.76 -7.93
CA ARG A 39 -16.20 -9.98 -6.71
C ARG A 39 -15.82 -10.84 -5.52
N GLN A 40 -16.69 -11.79 -5.20
CA GLN A 40 -16.55 -12.56 -3.97
C GLN A 40 -15.38 -13.53 -4.05
N ALA A 41 -15.15 -14.12 -5.23
CA ALA A 41 -13.98 -14.94 -5.49
C ALA A 41 -12.68 -14.14 -5.33
N MET A 42 -12.65 -12.89 -5.81
CA MET A 42 -11.49 -12.01 -5.69
C MET A 42 -11.16 -11.67 -4.23
N VAL A 43 -12.14 -11.19 -3.46
CA VAL A 43 -11.96 -10.87 -2.02
C VAL A 43 -11.52 -12.11 -1.25
N THR A 44 -12.16 -13.25 -1.50
CA THR A 44 -11.82 -14.52 -0.83
C THR A 44 -10.39 -14.94 -1.14
N ARG A 45 -9.97 -14.84 -2.41
CA ARG A 45 -8.59 -15.17 -2.81
C ARG A 45 -7.57 -14.27 -2.10
N LEU A 46 -7.84 -12.97 -1.99
CA LEU A 46 -6.96 -12.03 -1.30
C LEU A 46 -6.89 -12.32 0.19
N LYS A 47 -8.01 -12.58 0.86
CA LYS A 47 -8.04 -12.99 2.27
C LYS A 47 -7.21 -14.24 2.52
N ILE A 48 -7.34 -15.27 1.69
CA ILE A 48 -6.51 -16.48 1.77
C ILE A 48 -5.02 -16.15 1.62
N MET A 49 -4.66 -15.26 0.68
CA MET A 49 -3.25 -14.93 0.43
C MET A 49 -2.57 -14.21 1.60
N CYS A 50 -3.34 -13.60 2.50
CA CYS A 50 -2.85 -12.90 3.70
C CYS A 50 -3.37 -13.49 5.02
N ASP A 51 -3.79 -14.76 5.00
CA ASP A 51 -4.20 -15.53 6.18
C ASP A 51 -5.35 -14.88 6.99
N LEU A 52 -6.29 -14.21 6.31
CA LEU A 52 -7.47 -13.58 6.92
C LEU A 52 -8.68 -14.52 6.96
N ASP A 53 -9.59 -14.26 7.91
CA ASP A 53 -10.82 -15.02 8.06
C ASP A 53 -11.82 -14.68 6.94
N ILE A 54 -12.07 -15.66 6.06
CA ILE A 54 -13.00 -15.55 4.93
C ILE A 54 -14.48 -15.52 5.36
N SER A 55 -14.77 -16.02 6.56
CA SER A 55 -16.12 -16.08 7.12
C SER A 55 -16.52 -14.75 7.77
N GLU A 56 -15.56 -14.02 8.34
CA GLU A 56 -15.81 -12.70 8.90
C GLU A 56 -15.78 -11.63 7.80
N ARG A 57 -16.89 -10.89 7.69
CA ARG A 57 -17.11 -9.83 6.69
C ARG A 57 -17.73 -8.56 7.25
N ARG A 58 -17.94 -8.52 8.56
CA ARG A 58 -18.62 -7.43 9.29
C ARG A 58 -17.63 -6.55 10.04
N LYS A 59 -16.37 -6.98 10.14
CA LYS A 59 -15.29 -6.25 10.80
C LYS A 59 -14.14 -6.01 9.83
N PRO A 60 -13.46 -4.86 9.92
CA PRO A 60 -12.20 -4.65 9.21
C PRO A 60 -11.17 -5.72 9.59
N GLN A 61 -10.31 -6.09 8.63
CA GLN A 61 -9.22 -7.02 8.84
C GLN A 61 -7.95 -6.50 8.15
N ASP A 62 -6.79 -6.74 8.78
CA ASP A 62 -5.48 -6.33 8.28
C ASP A 62 -4.56 -7.53 8.18
N GLY A 63 -3.86 -7.64 7.05
CA GLY A 63 -2.98 -8.76 6.75
C GLY A 63 -1.78 -8.35 5.91
N LYS A 64 -0.91 -9.32 5.62
CA LYS A 64 0.26 -9.11 4.76
C LYS A 64 0.38 -10.23 3.74
N ILE A 65 0.72 -9.87 2.51
CA ILE A 65 1.08 -10.83 1.46
C ILE A 65 2.57 -10.70 1.21
N LYS A 66 3.32 -11.77 1.49
CA LYS A 66 4.68 -11.94 0.96
C LYS A 66 4.56 -12.41 -0.49
N PHE A 67 4.58 -11.48 -1.44
CA PHE A 67 4.19 -11.76 -2.83
C PHE A 67 5.12 -12.74 -3.53
N LYS A 68 6.37 -12.87 -3.07
CA LYS A 68 7.34 -13.88 -3.53
C LYS A 68 6.80 -15.33 -3.51
N LYS A 69 5.82 -15.61 -2.65
CA LYS A 69 5.15 -16.92 -2.60
C LYS A 69 4.25 -17.21 -3.81
N TYR A 70 3.86 -16.17 -4.55
CA TYR A 70 2.84 -16.22 -5.59
C TYR A 70 3.32 -15.69 -6.94
N GLY A 71 4.51 -15.11 -7.00
CA GLY A 71 5.08 -14.54 -8.22
C GLY A 71 6.58 -14.22 -8.06
N PRO A 72 7.22 -13.76 -9.14
CA PRO A 72 8.67 -13.55 -9.19
C PRO A 72 9.15 -12.32 -8.41
N LEU A 73 8.24 -11.41 -8.00
CA LEU A 73 8.59 -10.17 -7.32
C LEU A 73 8.71 -10.39 -5.81
N ASP A 74 9.86 -9.98 -5.25
CA ASP A 74 10.10 -9.97 -3.80
C ASP A 74 9.59 -8.68 -3.16
N ILE A 75 8.27 -8.58 -3.02
CA ILE A 75 7.58 -7.43 -2.41
C ILE A 75 6.65 -7.88 -1.30
N GLU A 76 6.47 -7.03 -0.29
CA GLU A 76 5.44 -7.20 0.74
C GLU A 76 4.26 -6.29 0.41
N LEU A 77 3.06 -6.85 0.42
CA LEU A 77 1.82 -6.07 0.33
C LEU A 77 1.19 -6.02 1.72
N ARG A 78 0.81 -4.83 2.19
CA ARG A 78 -0.12 -4.73 3.33
C ARG A 78 -1.53 -4.70 2.79
N VAL A 79 -2.40 -5.55 3.31
CA VAL A 79 -3.78 -5.68 2.86
C VAL A 79 -4.70 -5.25 3.99
N ALA A 80 -5.67 -4.41 3.67
CA ALA A 80 -6.77 -4.09 4.56
C ALA A 80 -8.09 -4.40 3.85
N THR A 81 -9.00 -5.09 4.53
CA THR A 81 -10.37 -5.31 4.06
C THR A 81 -11.33 -4.53 4.94
N ILE A 82 -12.28 -3.80 4.33
CA ILE A 82 -13.25 -2.97 5.04
C ILE A 82 -14.67 -3.37 4.57
N PRO A 83 -15.58 -3.73 5.49
CA PRO A 83 -16.99 -3.95 5.16
C PRO A 83 -17.59 -2.69 4.54
N SER A 84 -18.27 -2.85 3.41
CA SER A 84 -18.89 -1.76 2.64
C SER A 84 -20.37 -2.04 2.36
N ALA A 85 -21.07 -1.07 1.80
CA ALA A 85 -22.51 -1.14 1.59
C ALA A 85 -22.91 -2.37 0.73
N GLY A 86 -24.07 -2.96 1.00
CA GLY A 86 -24.57 -4.11 0.23
C GLY A 86 -23.83 -5.42 0.51
N GLY A 87 -23.17 -5.56 1.67
CA GLY A 87 -22.53 -6.80 2.11
C GLY A 87 -21.27 -7.15 1.33
N VAL A 88 -20.66 -6.16 0.68
CA VAL A 88 -19.38 -6.29 -0.02
C VAL A 88 -18.23 -5.84 0.87
N GLU A 89 -17.00 -6.10 0.45
CA GLU A 89 -15.80 -5.73 1.21
C GLU A 89 -14.81 -5.05 0.29
N ASP A 90 -14.50 -3.79 0.60
CA ASP A 90 -13.44 -3.05 -0.09
C ASP A 90 -12.09 -3.62 0.35
N VAL A 91 -11.17 -3.75 -0.61
CA VAL A 91 -9.82 -4.22 -0.34
C VAL A 91 -8.81 -3.18 -0.81
N VAL A 92 -7.92 -2.77 0.09
CA VAL A 92 -6.80 -1.90 -0.24
C VAL A 92 -5.51 -2.68 0.00
N MET A 93 -4.66 -2.72 -1.01
CA MET A 93 -3.32 -3.31 -0.93
C MET A 93 -2.27 -2.23 -1.12
N ARG A 94 -1.49 -1.95 -0.07
CA ARG A 94 -0.32 -1.08 -0.16
C ARG A 94 0.89 -1.89 -0.57
N ILE A 95 1.53 -1.47 -1.66
CA ILE A 95 2.78 -2.05 -2.11
C ILE A 95 3.90 -1.43 -1.28
N LEU A 96 4.53 -2.24 -0.43
CA LEU A 96 5.79 -1.85 0.19
C LEU A 96 6.90 -2.20 -0.80
N ALA A 97 7.43 -1.18 -1.46
CA ALA A 97 8.70 -1.34 -2.13
C ALA A 97 9.73 -1.74 -1.07
N ALA A 98 10.39 -2.88 -1.27
CA ALA A 98 11.67 -3.14 -0.63
C ALA A 98 12.68 -2.18 -1.29
N GLY A 99 12.60 -0.90 -0.94
CA GLY A 99 13.52 0.11 -1.43
C GLY A 99 14.83 -0.05 -0.69
N GLU A 100 15.93 -0.09 -1.44
CA GLU A 100 17.24 0.17 -0.84
C GLU A 100 17.24 1.60 -0.28
N PRO A 101 17.85 1.83 0.89
CA PRO A 101 18.01 3.17 1.44
C PRO A 101 18.62 4.09 0.39
N ILE A 102 17.98 5.24 0.16
CA ILE A 102 18.50 6.22 -0.77
C ILE A 102 19.79 6.82 -0.16
N PRO A 103 20.92 6.81 -0.88
CA PRO A 103 22.14 7.47 -0.41
C PRO A 103 21.88 8.95 -0.09
N LEU A 104 22.52 9.47 0.97
CA LEU A 104 22.33 10.83 1.45
C LEU A 104 22.54 11.88 0.33
N GLU A 105 23.46 11.61 -0.59
CA GLU A 105 23.78 12.43 -1.77
C GLU A 105 22.60 12.58 -2.73
N LYS A 106 21.70 11.59 -2.77
CA LYS A 106 20.57 11.53 -3.70
C LYS A 106 19.26 12.03 -3.09
N LEU A 107 19.26 12.49 -1.83
CA LEU A 107 18.07 13.03 -1.17
C LEU A 107 17.63 14.41 -1.68
N GLY A 108 18.42 15.05 -2.55
CA GLY A 108 18.08 16.37 -3.11
C GLY A 108 18.26 17.52 -2.11
N LEU A 109 19.06 17.32 -1.07
CA LEU A 109 19.39 18.37 -0.11
C LEU A 109 20.30 19.42 -0.75
N THR A 110 20.08 20.70 -0.41
CA THR A 110 21.03 21.75 -0.75
C THR A 110 22.37 21.51 -0.01
N PRO A 111 23.52 21.98 -0.53
CA PRO A 111 24.81 21.79 0.12
C PRO A 111 24.82 22.28 1.58
N HIS A 112 24.16 23.42 1.84
CA HIS A 112 24.00 23.97 3.19
C HIS A 112 23.23 23.02 4.13
N ASN A 113 22.10 22.48 3.68
CA ASN A 113 21.27 21.59 4.50
C ASN A 113 21.94 20.23 4.71
N LYS A 114 22.66 19.71 3.70
CA LYS A 114 23.43 18.46 3.81
C LYS A 114 24.47 18.56 4.92
N ALA A 115 25.30 19.60 4.91
CA ALA A 115 26.35 19.78 5.92
C ALA A 115 25.78 19.86 7.35
N ARG A 116 24.65 20.57 7.54
CA ARG A 116 23.98 20.68 8.84
C ARG A 116 23.38 19.35 9.30
N LEU A 117 22.79 18.60 8.36
CA LEU A 117 22.23 17.29 8.66
C LEU A 117 23.34 16.33 9.11
N GLU A 118 24.42 16.21 8.35
CA GLU A 118 25.58 15.36 8.68
C GLU A 118 26.16 15.71 10.05
N ALA A 119 26.41 16.99 10.32
CA ALA A 119 26.92 17.45 11.62
C ALA A 119 25.94 17.19 12.78
N THR A 120 24.63 17.06 12.50
CA THR A 120 23.62 16.79 13.53
C THR A 120 23.49 15.30 13.82
N VAL A 121 23.44 14.46 12.77
CA VAL A 121 23.22 13.00 12.92
C VAL A 121 24.47 12.25 13.35
N THR A 122 25.66 12.85 13.22
CA THR A 122 26.94 12.27 13.67
C THR A 122 27.23 12.52 15.15
N LYS A 123 26.40 13.28 15.86
CA LYS A 123 26.56 13.51 17.31
C LYS A 123 26.43 12.19 18.07
N PRO A 124 27.23 11.99 19.14
CA PRO A 124 27.25 10.71 19.88
C PRO A 124 25.95 10.39 20.59
N TYR A 125 25.14 11.41 20.88
CA TYR A 125 23.82 11.28 21.50
C TYR A 125 22.95 12.48 21.14
N GLY A 126 21.63 12.27 21.19
CA GLY A 126 20.63 13.28 20.89
C GLY A 126 19.42 12.68 20.20
N LEU A 127 18.36 13.47 20.10
CA LEU A 127 17.13 13.08 19.43
C LEU A 127 17.02 13.86 18.12
N PHE A 128 16.87 13.15 17.00
CA PHE A 128 16.69 13.74 15.68
C PHE A 128 15.33 13.38 15.13
N TYR A 129 14.49 14.38 14.88
CA TYR A 129 13.14 14.19 14.37
C TYR A 129 13.08 14.44 12.87
N VAL A 130 12.54 13.46 12.14
CA VAL A 130 12.12 13.62 10.75
C VAL A 130 10.61 13.77 10.74
N CYS A 131 10.14 14.99 10.49
CA CYS A 131 8.72 15.35 10.53
C CYS A 131 8.19 15.70 9.14
N GLY A 132 6.92 15.39 8.89
CA GLY A 132 6.26 15.65 7.60
C GLY A 132 5.00 14.80 7.42
N PRO A 133 4.11 15.16 6.48
CA PRO A 133 2.87 14.42 6.23
C PRO A 133 3.12 13.02 5.67
N THR A 134 2.11 12.15 5.67
CA THR A 134 2.21 10.81 5.08
C THR A 134 2.65 10.89 3.61
N GLY A 135 3.60 10.05 3.21
CA GLY A 135 4.14 10.04 1.83
C GLY A 135 5.24 11.07 1.55
N SER A 136 5.69 11.86 2.53
CA SER A 136 6.74 12.88 2.35
C SER A 136 8.19 12.33 2.33
N GLY A 137 8.39 11.02 2.17
CA GLY A 137 9.74 10.42 2.11
C GLY A 137 10.52 10.41 3.44
N LYS A 138 9.83 10.23 4.58
CA LYS A 138 10.49 10.14 5.91
C LYS A 138 11.15 8.80 6.20
N THR A 139 10.69 7.75 5.52
CA THR A 139 11.17 6.36 5.61
C THR A 139 12.08 6.11 4.44
#